data_AF-A0AAD6IEE5-F1
#
_entry.id   AF-A0AAD6IEE5-F1
#
_cell.length_a   1.000
_cell.length_b   1.000
_cell.length_c   1.000
_cell.angle_alpha   90.00
_cell.angle_beta   90.00
_cell.angle_gamma   90.00
#
_symmetry.space_group_name_H-M   'P 1'
#
loop_
_entity.id
_entity.type
_entity.pdbx_description
1 polymer ?
#
loop_
_entity_poly.entity_id
_entity_poly.type
_entity_poly.pdbx_seq_one_letter_code
_entity_poly.pdbx_strand_id
1 'polypeptide(L)'
;MLNLLTKRVPINRPASLARQFLLPNYSKRMSSALPQVAANTRQPDASFRSLSLPVNEDDPDIRQKYRPFILNDDATQDWINELDLATALDMAEQDLRDTNERLKVLVLYGSLRRRSYSRLVALEASRILFRLGCDVRVFDPQGLPMKNDVDTDHPKVQELRKLSQWSDGHVWVSPEQHGNLTAVFKNQIDWIPLSTGSVRPTQGRTLAIAQVCGGSQSFNAVNSLRILGRWMRMFTIPNQSSIPRAYTQFPDEGQSEDQRLMPSGNRNRLVDCMEEFVKYTILMRPHIGLFSDRFSEREEKRLKEAKMNAVS
;
A
#
# COMPACT_ATOMS: atom_id res chain seq x y z
N MET A 1 17.69 -65.27 -36.65
CA MET A 1 18.06 -64.98 -38.04
C MET A 1 17.08 -63.95 -38.58
N LEU A 2 17.61 -62.83 -39.09
CA LEU A 2 16.99 -61.74 -39.90
C LEU A 2 15.85 -60.92 -39.26
N ASN A 3 16.03 -59.63 -38.90
CA ASN A 3 16.22 -58.40 -39.70
C ASN A 3 15.07 -58.06 -40.68
N LEU A 4 14.52 -56.84 -40.53
CA LEU A 4 13.98 -55.89 -41.53
C LEU A 4 12.93 -54.98 -40.83
N LEU A 5 12.83 -53.65 -40.97
CA LEU A 5 13.64 -52.58 -41.54
C LEU A 5 12.91 -51.26 -41.17
N THR A 6 13.46 -50.41 -40.30
CA THR A 6 12.95 -49.05 -40.09
C THR A 6 13.54 -48.12 -41.15
N LYS A 7 12.72 -47.62 -42.09
CA LYS A 7 13.12 -46.52 -43.00
C LYS A 7 12.84 -45.17 -42.35
N ARG A 8 13.88 -44.46 -41.90
CA ARG A 8 13.87 -43.02 -41.69
C ARG A 8 14.29 -42.34 -42.99
N VAL A 9 13.53 -41.34 -43.44
CA VAL A 9 13.87 -40.45 -44.55
C VAL A 9 14.89 -39.40 -44.05
N PRO A 10 15.98 -39.11 -44.79
CA PRO A 10 17.00 -38.15 -44.37
C PRO A 10 16.63 -36.73 -44.81
N ILE A 11 16.79 -35.74 -43.93
CA ILE A 11 16.82 -34.33 -44.33
C ILE A 11 18.29 -33.88 -44.32
N ASN A 12 18.76 -33.56 -45.52
CA ASN A 12 20.07 -33.02 -45.84
C ASN A 12 20.37 -31.74 -45.04
N ARG A 13 21.55 -31.67 -44.42
CA ARG A 13 22.27 -30.42 -44.17
C ARG A 13 23.40 -30.30 -45.19
N PRO A 14 23.61 -29.12 -45.78
CA PRO A 14 24.95 -28.67 -46.11
C PRO A 14 25.34 -27.49 -45.22
N ALA A 15 26.54 -27.60 -44.67
CA ALA A 15 27.25 -26.54 -43.98
C ALA A 15 27.77 -25.51 -45.00
N SER A 16 27.62 -24.22 -44.69
CA SER A 16 28.70 -23.22 -44.79
C SER A 16 28.14 -21.82 -44.52
N LEU A 17 28.62 -21.24 -43.43
CA LEU A 17 29.07 -19.85 -43.31
C LEU A 17 29.49 -19.64 -41.86
N ALA A 18 30.70 -20.11 -41.56
CA ALA A 18 31.44 -19.66 -40.40
C ALA A 18 31.98 -18.25 -40.70
N ARG A 19 31.57 -17.25 -39.92
CA ARG A 19 32.44 -16.27 -39.22
C ARG A 19 31.66 -15.06 -38.72
N GLN A 20 32.12 -14.58 -37.55
CA GLN A 20 31.80 -13.32 -36.87
C GLN A 20 30.39 -13.29 -36.26
N PHE A 21 30.19 -13.23 -34.94
CA PHE A 21 30.78 -12.32 -33.99
C PHE A 21 30.93 -12.95 -32.59
N LEU A 22 31.95 -12.44 -31.88
CA LEU A 22 32.28 -12.61 -30.47
C LEU A 22 31.06 -12.69 -29.54
N LEU A 23 31.19 -13.44 -28.45
CA LEU A 23 31.21 -12.86 -27.09
C LEU A 23 31.69 -13.91 -26.06
N PRO A 24 32.91 -13.77 -25.51
CA PRO A 24 33.28 -14.41 -24.25
C PRO A 24 32.75 -13.53 -23.12
N ASN A 25 31.79 -13.97 -22.29
CA ASN A 25 31.50 -13.40 -20.95
C ASN A 25 30.28 -14.05 -20.26
N TYR A 26 30.20 -15.38 -20.19
CA TYR A 26 29.11 -16.04 -19.44
C TYR A 26 29.40 -16.25 -17.94
N SER A 27 30.54 -15.77 -17.42
CA SER A 27 30.97 -16.02 -16.03
C SER A 27 31.03 -14.79 -15.12
N LYS A 28 30.68 -13.57 -15.59
CA LYS A 28 30.79 -12.33 -14.78
C LYS A 28 29.48 -11.78 -14.22
N ARG A 29 28.34 -12.47 -14.36
CA ARG A 29 27.01 -11.96 -13.93
C ARG A 29 26.53 -12.46 -12.55
N MET A 30 27.40 -13.06 -11.74
CA MET A 30 27.09 -13.43 -10.35
C MET A 30 28.00 -12.71 -9.35
N SER A 31 28.26 -11.43 -9.56
CA SER A 31 28.65 -10.52 -8.47
C SER A 31 27.45 -9.64 -8.14
N SER A 32 26.95 -9.82 -6.92
CA SER A 32 25.97 -8.99 -6.23
C SER A 32 26.22 -7.49 -6.40
N ALA A 33 25.32 -6.81 -7.11
CA ALA A 33 25.02 -5.41 -6.88
C ALA A 33 23.66 -5.12 -7.53
N LEU A 34 22.62 -4.97 -6.71
CA LEU A 34 21.51 -4.12 -7.13
C LEU A 34 22.13 -2.77 -7.56
N PRO A 35 21.66 -2.14 -8.65
CA PRO A 35 22.11 -0.81 -8.99
C PRO A 35 22.01 0.08 -7.74
N GLN A 36 23.14 0.57 -7.24
CA GLN A 36 23.13 1.53 -6.14
C GLN A 36 22.44 2.78 -6.68
N VAL A 37 21.33 3.18 -6.06
CA VAL A 37 20.82 4.54 -6.22
C VAL A 37 21.98 5.44 -5.78
N ALA A 38 22.40 6.36 -6.66
CA ALA A 38 23.51 7.26 -6.36
C ALA A 38 23.29 7.88 -4.97
N ALA A 39 24.30 7.74 -4.09
CA ALA A 39 24.24 8.33 -2.76
C ALA A 39 23.89 9.82 -2.90
N ASN A 40 22.85 10.25 -2.20
CA ASN A 40 22.32 11.60 -2.31
C ASN A 40 23.40 12.61 -1.89
N THR A 41 24.07 13.25 -2.84
CA THR A 41 24.94 14.43 -2.62
C THR A 41 24.11 15.71 -2.46
N ARG A 42 22.92 15.60 -1.85
CA ARG A 42 21.94 16.70 -1.75
C ARG A 42 22.19 17.58 -0.52
N GLN A 43 21.81 18.86 -0.63
CA GLN A 43 21.96 19.83 0.44
C GLN A 43 21.14 19.42 1.68
N PRO A 44 21.69 19.53 2.90
CA PRO A 44 21.03 19.12 4.15
C PRO A 44 19.63 19.74 4.36
N ASP A 45 19.40 20.92 3.79
CA ASP A 45 18.17 21.71 3.96
C ASP A 45 16.92 21.05 3.34
N ALA A 46 17.10 20.24 2.28
CA ALA A 46 15.97 19.58 1.60
C ALA A 46 15.40 18.37 2.38
N SER A 47 16.16 17.78 3.30
CA SER A 47 15.72 16.59 4.06
C SER A 47 14.69 16.91 5.15
N PHE A 48 14.57 18.18 5.56
CA PHE A 48 13.72 18.62 6.68
C PHE A 48 12.43 19.35 6.23
N ARG A 49 12.23 19.53 4.92
CA ARG A 49 11.00 20.13 4.38
C ARG A 49 9.78 19.24 4.63
N SER A 50 8.61 19.88 4.73
CA SER A 50 7.31 19.20 4.84
C SER A 50 6.43 19.58 3.65
N LEU A 51 5.78 18.59 3.05
CA LEU A 51 4.77 18.79 2.00
C LEU A 51 3.34 18.70 2.56
N SER A 52 3.19 18.70 3.88
CA SER A 52 1.89 18.64 4.56
C SER A 52 0.90 19.67 4.04
N LEU A 53 -0.38 19.28 4.02
CA LEU A 53 -1.46 20.14 3.55
C LEU A 53 -1.57 21.36 4.50
N PRO A 54 -1.37 22.60 4.00
CA PRO A 54 -1.52 23.80 4.79
C PRO A 54 -2.94 23.95 5.34
N VAL A 55 -3.10 24.53 6.53
CA VAL A 55 -4.41 24.67 7.20
C VAL A 55 -5.43 25.43 6.35
N ASN A 56 -4.97 26.42 5.59
CA ASN A 56 -5.80 27.23 4.68
C ASN A 56 -6.23 26.50 3.41
N GLU A 57 -5.52 25.44 3.02
CA GLU A 57 -5.86 24.57 1.88
C GLU A 57 -6.61 23.32 2.33
N ASP A 58 -6.75 23.13 3.65
CA ASP A 58 -7.34 21.95 4.23
C ASP A 58 -8.81 22.17 4.59
N ASP A 59 -9.70 21.44 3.92
CA ASP A 59 -11.14 21.46 4.19
C ASP A 59 -11.40 21.20 5.69
N PRO A 60 -12.06 22.13 6.42
CA PRO A 60 -12.24 22.02 7.86
C PRO A 60 -12.99 20.77 8.31
N ASP A 61 -14.00 20.35 7.55
CA ASP A 61 -14.83 19.18 7.88
C ASP A 61 -14.03 17.89 7.69
N ILE A 62 -13.26 17.79 6.59
CA ILE A 62 -12.36 16.66 6.34
C ILE A 62 -11.26 16.61 7.40
N ARG A 63 -10.66 17.75 7.73
CA ARG A 63 -9.60 17.85 8.74
C ARG A 63 -10.07 17.38 10.10
N GLN A 64 -11.21 17.91 10.57
CA GLN A 64 -11.78 17.53 11.86
C GLN A 64 -12.16 16.05 11.89
N LYS A 65 -12.76 15.54 10.82
CA LYS A 65 -13.33 14.20 10.79
C LYS A 65 -12.30 13.09 10.55
N TYR A 66 -11.35 13.31 9.65
CA TYR A 66 -10.48 12.24 9.14
C TYR A 66 -9.00 12.40 9.51
N ARG A 67 -8.61 13.53 10.12
CA ARG A 67 -7.20 13.78 10.49
C ARG A 67 -6.98 13.96 11.99
N PRO A 68 -7.45 13.03 12.85
CA PRO A 68 -7.21 13.09 14.29
C PRO A 68 -5.73 12.89 14.66
N PHE A 69 -4.87 12.57 13.69
CA PHE A 69 -3.43 12.45 13.87
C PHE A 69 -2.73 13.81 13.92
N ILE A 70 -3.36 14.88 13.44
CA ILE A 70 -2.78 16.23 13.54
C ILE A 70 -2.94 16.71 14.97
N LEU A 71 -1.81 16.83 15.67
CA LEU A 71 -1.77 17.30 17.05
C LEU A 71 -1.72 18.83 17.08
N ASN A 72 -2.26 19.44 18.13
CA ASN A 72 -2.32 20.89 18.31
C ASN A 72 -1.00 21.49 18.84
N ASP A 73 -0.07 20.65 19.28
CA ASP A 73 1.19 21.08 19.87
C ASP A 73 2.20 21.54 18.82
N ASP A 74 3.09 22.42 19.25
CA ASP A 74 4.09 23.14 18.47
C ASP A 74 4.84 22.20 17.49
N ALA A 75 4.38 22.19 16.23
CA ALA A 75 4.85 21.28 15.18
C ALA A 75 6.35 21.44 14.86
N THR A 76 7.00 22.44 15.45
CA THR A 76 8.41 22.77 15.27
C THR A 76 9.36 21.74 15.90
N GLN A 77 8.93 20.93 16.87
CA GLN A 77 9.75 19.90 17.55
C GLN A 77 9.29 18.45 17.28
N ASP A 78 8.59 18.19 16.17
CA ASP A 78 8.16 16.83 15.83
C ASP A 78 9.32 16.00 15.21
N TRP A 79 9.65 14.85 15.81
CA TRP A 79 10.69 13.94 15.29
C TRP A 79 10.46 13.50 13.84
N ILE A 80 9.23 13.50 13.36
CA ILE A 80 8.88 13.19 11.97
C ILE A 80 9.48 14.23 11.02
N ASN A 81 9.62 15.48 11.45
CA ASN A 81 10.25 16.54 10.67
C ASN A 81 11.77 16.34 10.53
N GLU A 82 12.38 15.59 11.46
CA GLU A 82 13.81 15.27 11.44
C GLU A 82 14.17 14.07 10.56
N LEU A 83 13.19 13.35 10.00
CA LEU A 83 13.45 12.19 9.18
C LEU A 83 14.03 12.58 7.81
N ASP A 84 15.14 11.96 7.43
CA ASP A 84 15.68 12.07 6.07
C ASP A 84 14.84 11.25 5.09
N LEU A 85 13.88 11.91 4.44
CA LEU A 85 13.00 11.35 3.42
C LEU A 85 13.12 12.09 2.09
N ALA A 86 14.28 12.72 1.83
CA ALA A 86 14.49 13.63 0.69
C ALA A 86 14.08 13.00 -0.65
N THR A 87 14.41 11.73 -0.88
CA THR A 87 14.05 11.06 -2.14
C THR A 87 12.54 10.93 -2.33
N ALA A 88 11.81 10.50 -1.30
CA ALA A 88 10.35 10.40 -1.38
C ALA A 88 9.68 11.76 -1.47
N LEU A 89 10.21 12.77 -0.76
CA LEU A 89 9.72 14.15 -0.83
C LEU A 89 9.89 14.74 -2.23
N ASP A 90 11.06 14.57 -2.86
CA ASP A 90 11.30 15.05 -4.23
C ASP A 90 10.37 14.36 -5.23
N MET A 91 10.16 13.05 -5.10
CA MET A 91 9.20 12.32 -5.93
C MET A 91 7.78 12.83 -5.74
N ALA A 92 7.34 13.01 -4.48
CA ALA A 92 5.98 13.46 -4.16
C ALA A 92 5.74 14.91 -4.60
N GLU A 93 6.72 15.79 -4.46
CA GLU A 93 6.64 17.18 -4.93
C GLU A 93 6.55 17.24 -6.45
N GLN A 94 7.38 16.48 -7.16
CA GLN A 94 7.34 16.43 -8.62
C GLN A 94 6.00 15.87 -9.10
N ASP A 95 5.54 14.77 -8.52
CA ASP A 95 4.24 14.16 -8.82
C ASP A 95 3.07 15.13 -8.56
N LEU A 96 3.12 15.88 -7.44
CA LEU A 96 2.14 16.92 -7.15
C LEU A 96 2.16 18.06 -8.17
N ARG A 97 3.35 18.51 -8.60
CA ARG A 97 3.47 19.55 -9.64
C ARG A 97 2.93 19.07 -10.99
N ASP A 98 3.20 17.82 -11.35
CA ASP A 98 2.84 17.26 -12.65
C ASP A 98 1.34 16.97 -12.77
N THR A 99 0.70 16.50 -11.68
CA THR A 99 -0.72 16.14 -11.72
C THR A 99 -1.64 17.15 -11.07
N ASN A 100 -1.10 18.12 -10.33
CA ASN A 100 -1.86 19.02 -9.46
C ASN A 100 -2.80 18.28 -8.48
N GLU A 101 -2.45 17.05 -8.11
CA GLU A 101 -3.24 16.17 -7.23
C GLU A 101 -2.35 15.42 -6.24
N ARG A 102 -2.66 15.55 -4.96
CA ARG A 102 -2.00 14.79 -3.88
C ARG A 102 -2.38 13.32 -3.92
N LEU A 103 -1.47 12.45 -3.48
CA LEU A 103 -1.76 11.04 -3.25
C LEU A 103 -2.83 10.88 -2.17
N LYS A 104 -3.91 10.17 -2.49
CA LYS A 104 -5.06 9.96 -1.60
C LYS A 104 -4.89 8.65 -0.84
N VAL A 105 -4.78 8.71 0.49
CA VAL A 105 -4.49 7.53 1.31
C VAL A 105 -5.59 7.30 2.33
N LEU A 106 -6.23 6.13 2.25
CA LEU A 106 -7.19 5.66 3.26
C LEU A 106 -6.46 4.80 4.30
N VAL A 107 -6.60 5.16 5.57
CA VAL A 107 -6.02 4.40 6.68
C VAL A 107 -7.13 3.72 7.47
N LEU A 108 -7.02 2.40 7.63
CA LEU A 108 -7.93 1.55 8.40
C LEU A 108 -7.22 0.94 9.60
N TYR A 109 -7.90 0.86 10.75
CA TYR A 109 -7.37 0.22 11.96
C TYR A 109 -8.34 -0.80 12.59
N GLY A 110 -7.80 -1.75 13.35
CA GLY A 110 -8.51 -2.97 13.77
C GLY A 110 -8.98 -3.03 15.23
N SER A 111 -9.14 -1.91 15.94
CA SER A 111 -9.60 -1.97 17.32
C SER A 111 -10.37 -0.72 17.77
N LEU A 112 -11.50 -0.97 18.43
CA LEU A 112 -12.39 0.02 19.04
C LEU A 112 -12.05 0.29 20.52
N ARG A 113 -10.98 -0.29 21.06
CA ARG A 113 -10.57 -0.03 22.45
C ARG A 113 -10.23 1.45 22.62
N ARG A 114 -10.58 2.01 23.79
CA ARG A 114 -10.24 3.39 24.18
C ARG A 114 -8.74 3.68 23.94
N ARG A 115 -7.86 2.81 24.44
CA ARG A 115 -6.42 2.80 24.17
C ARG A 115 -6.09 1.69 23.15
N SER A 116 -6.22 2.04 21.87
CA SER A 116 -5.98 1.12 20.74
C SER A 116 -4.60 1.35 20.12
N TYR A 117 -3.65 0.44 20.34
CA TYR A 117 -2.31 0.53 19.76
C TYR A 117 -2.32 0.45 18.22
N SER A 118 -3.24 -0.31 17.62
CA SER A 118 -3.40 -0.30 16.15
C SER A 118 -3.86 1.06 15.64
N ARG A 119 -4.71 1.77 16.40
CA ARG A 119 -5.10 3.14 16.06
C ARG A 119 -3.90 4.07 16.20
N LEU A 120 -3.16 4.02 17.29
CA LEU A 120 -1.97 4.87 17.49
C LEU A 120 -0.92 4.67 16.39
N VAL A 121 -0.64 3.42 16.00
CA VAL A 121 0.27 3.12 14.88
C VAL A 121 -0.29 3.63 13.54
N ALA A 122 -1.60 3.51 13.32
CA ALA A 122 -2.26 4.10 12.14
C ALA A 122 -2.13 5.63 12.12
N LEU A 123 -2.26 6.30 13.26
CA LEU A 123 -2.06 7.75 13.37
C LEU A 123 -0.60 8.14 13.11
N GLU A 124 0.38 7.40 13.65
CA GLU A 124 1.79 7.69 13.41
C GLU A 124 2.17 7.48 11.92
N ALA A 125 1.68 6.41 11.30
CA ALA A 125 1.78 6.19 9.86
C ALA A 125 1.18 7.37 9.07
N SER A 126 0.01 7.87 9.52
CA SER A 126 -0.66 9.00 8.89
C SER A 126 0.15 10.29 8.97
N ARG A 127 0.82 10.57 10.10
CA ARG A 127 1.71 11.73 10.26
C ARG A 127 2.89 11.69 9.28
N ILE A 128 3.52 10.53 9.13
CA ILE A 128 4.62 10.34 8.17
C ILE A 128 4.15 10.58 6.74
N LEU A 129 3.02 9.98 6.34
CA LEU A 129 2.44 10.17 5.00
C LEU A 129 1.97 11.61 4.75
N PHE A 130 1.42 12.26 5.78
CA PHE A 130 1.01 13.66 5.69
C PHE A 130 2.22 14.58 5.50
N ARG A 131 3.36 14.31 6.17
CA ARG A 131 4.62 15.03 5.91
C ARG A 131 5.11 14.82 4.47
N LEU A 132 4.97 13.61 3.94
CA LEU A 132 5.29 13.27 2.54
C LEU A 132 4.32 13.88 1.51
N GLY A 133 3.31 14.63 1.95
CA GLY A 133 2.40 15.39 1.08
C GLY A 133 1.14 14.66 0.64
N CYS A 134 0.86 13.49 1.20
CA CYS A 134 -0.38 12.76 0.94
C CYS A 134 -1.61 13.47 1.57
N ASP A 135 -2.76 13.40 0.89
CA ASP A 135 -4.07 13.62 1.52
C ASP A 135 -4.44 12.32 2.24
N VAL A 136 -4.32 12.31 3.57
CA VAL A 136 -4.55 11.12 4.40
C VAL A 136 -5.90 11.23 5.10
N ARG A 137 -6.73 10.18 5.02
CA ARG A 137 -8.00 10.07 5.73
C ARG A 137 -8.05 8.78 6.55
N VAL A 138 -8.18 8.92 7.86
CA VAL A 138 -8.33 7.80 8.79
C VAL A 138 -9.81 7.51 8.99
N PHE A 139 -10.26 6.31 8.65
CA PHE A 139 -11.65 5.91 8.89
C PHE A 139 -11.81 5.43 10.34
N ASP A 140 -12.77 6.02 11.06
CA ASP A 140 -13.20 5.50 12.36
C ASP A 140 -14.25 4.39 12.18
N PRO A 141 -13.99 3.13 12.57
CA PRO A 141 -14.95 2.05 12.42
C PRO A 141 -16.04 2.01 13.49
N GLN A 142 -16.07 2.94 14.46
CA GLN A 142 -17.14 3.00 15.44
C GLN A 142 -18.51 3.18 14.77
N GLY A 143 -19.48 2.36 15.18
CA GLY A 143 -20.82 2.34 14.58
C GLY A 143 -20.92 1.67 13.20
N LEU A 144 -19.84 1.05 12.70
CA LEU A 144 -19.92 0.23 11.48
C LEU A 144 -20.66 -1.09 11.81
N PRO A 145 -21.81 -1.38 11.18
CA PRO A 145 -22.59 -2.60 11.44
C PRO A 145 -21.84 -3.84 10.95
N MET A 146 -22.23 -5.01 11.45
CA MET A 146 -21.68 -6.27 10.94
C MET A 146 -22.11 -6.49 9.49
N LYS A 147 -21.21 -7.01 8.65
CA LYS A 147 -21.54 -7.31 7.26
C LYS A 147 -22.76 -8.22 7.17
N ASN A 148 -23.74 -7.79 6.36
CA ASN A 148 -25.04 -8.44 6.14
C ASN A 148 -26.07 -8.30 7.26
N ASP A 149 -25.80 -7.49 8.29
CA ASP A 149 -26.77 -7.16 9.35
C ASP A 149 -27.75 -6.06 8.91
N VAL A 150 -27.29 -5.15 8.06
CA VAL A 150 -28.10 -4.05 7.48
C VAL A 150 -27.84 -3.89 5.99
N ASP A 151 -28.66 -3.08 5.32
CA ASP A 151 -28.43 -2.72 3.93
C ASP A 151 -27.17 -1.86 3.76
N THR A 152 -26.65 -1.86 2.54
CA THR A 152 -25.49 -1.10 2.10
C THR A 152 -25.66 0.42 2.21
N ASP A 153 -26.88 0.93 2.36
CA ASP A 153 -27.20 2.35 2.52
C ASP A 153 -26.86 2.92 3.91
N HIS A 154 -26.46 2.08 4.85
CA HIS A 154 -26.03 2.54 6.18
C HIS A 154 -24.93 3.62 6.07
N PRO A 155 -25.03 4.77 6.76
CA PRO A 155 -24.11 5.91 6.58
C PRO A 155 -22.62 5.55 6.72
N LYS A 156 -22.27 4.72 7.71
CA LYS A 156 -20.88 4.25 7.89
C LYS A 156 -20.38 3.33 6.77
N VAL A 157 -21.26 2.55 6.16
CA VAL A 157 -20.92 1.68 5.02
C VAL A 157 -20.67 2.54 3.78
N GLN A 158 -21.56 3.50 3.52
CA GLN A 158 -21.41 4.45 2.43
C GLN A 158 -20.14 5.30 2.58
N GLU A 159 -19.87 5.78 3.79
CA GLU A 159 -18.62 6.48 4.11
C GLU A 159 -17.38 5.64 3.78
N LEU A 160 -17.29 4.41 4.29
CA LEU A 160 -16.16 3.52 4.05
C LEU A 160 -15.95 3.25 2.56
N ARG A 161 -17.03 3.00 1.83
CA ARG A 161 -16.99 2.75 0.37
C ARG A 161 -16.54 3.99 -0.41
N LYS A 162 -17.06 5.16 -0.07
CA LYS A 162 -16.65 6.44 -0.68
C LYS A 162 -15.16 6.72 -0.43
N LEU A 163 -14.67 6.47 0.79
CA LEU A 163 -13.25 6.61 1.10
C LEU A 163 -12.38 5.61 0.32
N SER A 164 -12.80 4.35 0.21
CA SER A 164 -12.07 3.36 -0.59
C SER A 164 -12.08 3.73 -2.07
N GLN A 165 -13.18 4.27 -2.59
CA GLN A 165 -13.24 4.72 -3.98
C GLN A 165 -12.34 5.95 -4.22
N TRP A 166 -12.28 6.86 -3.26
CA TRP A 166 -11.48 8.09 -3.31
C TRP A 166 -9.96 7.84 -3.27
N SER A 167 -9.49 6.76 -2.63
CA SER A 167 -8.08 6.52 -2.40
C SER A 167 -7.29 6.10 -3.65
N ASP A 168 -5.99 6.38 -3.67
CA ASP A 168 -4.99 5.79 -4.56
C ASP A 168 -4.32 4.56 -3.93
N GLY A 169 -4.31 4.50 -2.59
CA GLY A 169 -3.75 3.40 -1.83
C GLY A 169 -4.25 3.37 -0.38
N HIS A 170 -4.07 2.23 0.28
CA HIS A 170 -4.49 2.04 1.67
C HIS A 170 -3.31 1.75 2.61
N VAL A 171 -3.49 2.09 3.89
CA VAL A 171 -2.70 1.55 5.01
C VAL A 171 -3.63 0.76 5.92
N TRP A 172 -3.29 -0.50 6.16
CA TRP A 172 -4.10 -1.43 6.97
C TRP A 172 -3.36 -1.81 8.25
N VAL A 173 -3.92 -1.46 9.41
CA VAL A 173 -3.31 -1.74 10.72
C VAL A 173 -4.21 -2.60 11.59
N SER A 174 -3.93 -3.90 11.69
CA SER A 174 -4.70 -4.79 12.58
C SER A 174 -3.90 -5.18 13.82
N PRO A 175 -4.48 -5.18 15.02
CA PRO A 175 -3.95 -5.99 16.10
C PRO A 175 -3.95 -7.47 15.72
N GLU A 176 -3.14 -8.24 16.44
CA GLU A 176 -3.28 -9.68 16.50
C GLU A 176 -4.12 -10.08 17.73
N GLN A 177 -5.25 -10.74 17.49
CA GLN A 177 -6.14 -11.25 18.54
C GLN A 177 -6.38 -12.74 18.30
N HIS A 178 -6.13 -13.55 19.33
CA HIS A 178 -6.14 -15.02 19.23
C HIS A 178 -5.31 -15.56 18.04
N GLY A 179 -4.17 -14.91 17.78
CA GLY A 179 -3.26 -15.31 16.71
C GLY A 179 -3.71 -14.96 15.29
N ASN A 180 -4.73 -14.10 15.12
CA ASN A 180 -5.26 -13.71 13.80
C ASN A 180 -5.61 -12.21 13.74
N LEU A 181 -5.94 -11.72 12.54
CA LEU A 181 -6.48 -10.37 12.35
C LEU A 181 -7.84 -10.23 13.07
N THR A 182 -8.17 -9.01 13.46
CA THR A 182 -9.37 -8.75 14.29
C THR A 182 -10.66 -8.79 13.48
N ALA A 183 -11.77 -9.16 14.13
CA ALA A 183 -13.10 -9.08 13.53
C ALA A 183 -13.45 -7.64 13.12
N VAL A 184 -13.06 -6.63 13.92
CA VAL A 184 -13.23 -5.20 13.60
C VAL A 184 -12.55 -4.85 12.28
N PHE A 185 -11.31 -5.33 12.07
CA PHE A 185 -10.60 -5.10 10.82
C PHE A 185 -11.27 -5.82 9.65
N LYS A 186 -11.57 -7.12 9.83
CA LYS A 186 -12.15 -7.95 8.78
C LYS A 186 -13.50 -7.41 8.30
N ASN A 187 -14.34 -6.96 9.23
CA ASN A 187 -15.66 -6.40 8.94
C ASN A 187 -15.57 -5.17 8.01
N GLN A 188 -14.57 -4.30 8.19
CA GLN A 188 -14.34 -3.18 7.28
C GLN A 188 -14.06 -3.66 5.86
N ILE A 189 -13.15 -4.62 5.68
CA ILE A 189 -12.82 -5.15 4.35
C ILE A 189 -14.04 -5.84 3.71
N ASP A 190 -14.84 -6.56 4.49
CA ASP A 190 -16.03 -7.25 4.00
C ASP A 190 -17.13 -6.31 3.50
N TRP A 191 -17.12 -5.05 3.93
CA TRP A 191 -18.02 -4.02 3.40
C TRP A 191 -17.57 -3.44 2.06
N ILE A 192 -16.30 -3.59 1.68
CA ILE A 192 -15.74 -3.08 0.43
C ILE A 192 -15.89 -4.15 -0.67
N PRO A 193 -16.75 -3.94 -1.67
CA PRO A 193 -16.96 -4.92 -2.72
C PRO A 193 -15.84 -4.86 -3.77
N LEU A 194 -15.61 -5.99 -4.48
CA LEU A 194 -14.73 -6.01 -5.65
C LEU A 194 -15.31 -5.26 -6.88
N SER A 195 -16.62 -5.02 -6.88
CA SER A 195 -17.36 -4.32 -7.94
C SER A 195 -18.52 -3.54 -7.34
N THR A 196 -18.77 -2.34 -7.83
CA THR A 196 -20.09 -1.70 -7.77
C THR A 196 -20.37 -1.13 -9.14
N GLY A 197 -21.19 -1.83 -9.95
CA GLY A 197 -21.29 -1.56 -11.38
C GLY A 197 -19.93 -1.69 -12.07
N SER A 198 -19.50 -0.62 -12.76
CA SER A 198 -18.19 -0.51 -13.42
C SER A 198 -17.04 -0.13 -12.47
N VAL A 199 -17.35 0.36 -11.26
CA VAL A 199 -16.34 0.86 -10.32
C VAL A 199 -15.69 -0.29 -9.56
N ARG A 200 -14.35 -0.25 -9.46
CA ARG A 200 -13.52 -1.19 -8.69
C ARG A 200 -12.85 -0.44 -7.52
N PRO A 201 -13.41 -0.47 -6.30
CA PRO A 201 -12.95 0.36 -5.17
C PRO A 201 -11.58 0.03 -4.60
N THR A 202 -10.96 -1.10 -4.99
CA THR A 202 -9.60 -1.46 -4.51
C THR A 202 -8.65 -1.90 -5.61
N GLN A 203 -9.16 -2.28 -6.79
CA GLN A 203 -8.33 -2.88 -7.83
C GLN A 203 -7.23 -1.93 -8.29
N GLY A 204 -5.99 -2.41 -8.30
CA GLY A 204 -4.83 -1.69 -8.81
C GLY A 204 -4.27 -0.61 -7.86
N ARG A 205 -4.90 -0.39 -6.70
CA ARG A 205 -4.40 0.51 -5.65
C ARG A 205 -3.25 -0.13 -4.88
N THR A 206 -2.36 0.69 -4.35
CA THR A 206 -1.26 0.23 -3.48
C THR A 206 -1.75 -0.06 -2.06
N LEU A 207 -1.05 -0.95 -1.35
CA LEU A 207 -1.40 -1.33 0.02
C LEU A 207 -0.15 -1.47 0.88
N ALA A 208 -0.09 -0.75 2.00
CA ALA A 208 0.83 -1.02 3.10
C ALA A 208 0.10 -1.70 4.25
N ILE A 209 0.78 -2.64 4.92
CA ILE A 209 0.21 -3.43 6.01
C ILE A 209 1.08 -3.33 7.26
N ALA A 210 0.42 -3.22 8.41
CA ALA A 210 1.05 -3.24 9.71
C ALA A 210 0.24 -4.06 10.72
N GLN A 211 0.91 -4.59 11.74
CA GLN A 211 0.25 -5.15 12.91
C GLN A 211 0.86 -4.67 14.23
N VAL A 212 0.07 -4.85 15.29
CA VAL A 212 0.52 -4.70 16.68
C VAL A 212 0.23 -5.98 17.46
N CYS A 213 1.15 -6.36 18.34
CA CYS A 213 1.00 -7.51 19.23
C CYS A 213 0.99 -7.04 20.69
N GLY A 214 0.16 -7.68 21.53
CA GLY A 214 0.28 -7.54 22.98
C GLY A 214 1.47 -8.32 23.56
N GLY A 215 1.86 -9.42 22.92
CA GLY A 215 2.97 -10.28 23.34
C GLY A 215 4.21 -10.14 22.48
N SER A 216 4.99 -11.22 22.39
CA SER A 216 6.16 -11.35 21.50
C SER A 216 5.82 -11.09 20.04
N GLN A 217 6.85 -10.87 19.23
CA GLN A 217 6.68 -10.59 17.81
C GLN A 217 6.00 -11.77 17.10
N SER A 218 5.08 -11.42 16.20
CA SER A 218 4.32 -12.34 15.36
C SER A 218 4.11 -11.70 13.99
N PHE A 219 3.66 -12.48 13.02
CA PHE A 219 3.37 -11.99 11.67
C PHE A 219 2.02 -12.52 11.14
N ASN A 220 1.19 -13.14 11.99
CA ASN A 220 -0.02 -13.82 11.53
C ASN A 220 -1.04 -12.84 10.95
N ALA A 221 -1.23 -11.69 11.61
CA ALA A 221 -2.16 -10.68 11.14
C ALA A 221 -1.68 -10.06 9.81
N VAL A 222 -0.41 -9.65 9.68
CA VAL A 222 0.11 -9.10 8.40
C VAL A 222 0.13 -10.14 7.28
N ASN A 223 0.42 -11.41 7.57
CA ASN A 223 0.34 -12.47 6.55
C ASN A 223 -1.10 -12.61 6.02
N SER A 224 -2.08 -12.57 6.91
CA SER A 224 -3.50 -12.61 6.53
C SER A 224 -3.93 -11.34 5.79
N LEU A 225 -3.45 -10.16 6.20
CA LEU A 225 -3.71 -8.90 5.50
C LEU A 225 -3.10 -8.90 4.09
N ARG A 226 -1.91 -9.47 3.91
CA ARG A 226 -1.25 -9.59 2.59
C ARG A 226 -2.06 -10.47 1.65
N ILE A 227 -2.54 -11.61 2.16
CA ILE A 227 -3.47 -12.49 1.46
C ILE A 227 -4.75 -11.70 1.13
N LEU A 228 -5.37 -11.02 2.08
CA LEU A 228 -6.56 -10.19 1.82
C LEU A 228 -6.31 -9.11 0.75
N GLY A 229 -5.16 -8.43 0.78
CA GLY A 229 -4.76 -7.43 -0.21
C GLY A 229 -4.72 -8.02 -1.63
N ARG A 230 -4.18 -9.24 -1.78
CA ARG A 230 -4.21 -9.98 -3.04
C ARG A 230 -5.64 -10.29 -3.50
N TRP A 231 -6.52 -10.70 -2.58
CA TRP A 231 -7.95 -10.93 -2.90
C TRP A 231 -8.64 -9.64 -3.35
N MET A 232 -8.32 -8.51 -2.72
CA MET A 232 -8.80 -7.18 -3.08
C MET A 232 -8.12 -6.60 -4.34
N ARG A 233 -7.25 -7.38 -5.00
CA ARG A 233 -6.50 -6.99 -6.22
C ARG A 233 -5.66 -5.72 -6.02
N MET A 234 -5.13 -5.53 -4.82
CA MET A 234 -4.24 -4.42 -4.47
C MET A 234 -2.77 -4.83 -4.66
N PHE A 235 -1.91 -3.87 -4.98
CA PHE A 235 -0.47 -4.04 -4.97
C PHE A 235 0.06 -3.84 -3.56
N THR A 236 0.16 -4.93 -2.80
CA THR A 236 0.72 -4.89 -1.45
C THR A 236 2.23 -4.72 -1.52
N ILE A 237 2.75 -3.63 -0.97
CA ILE A 237 4.19 -3.37 -0.96
C ILE A 237 4.96 -4.49 -0.24
N PRO A 238 6.22 -4.77 -0.60
CA PRO A 238 6.98 -5.85 0.02
C PRO A 238 7.22 -5.61 1.51
N ASN A 239 7.53 -4.39 1.92
CA ASN A 239 7.83 -4.08 3.31
C ASN A 239 6.55 -4.09 4.18
N GLN A 240 6.72 -4.38 5.47
CA GLN A 240 5.61 -4.44 6.44
C GLN A 240 6.11 -4.18 7.86
N SER A 241 5.21 -3.67 8.71
CA SER A 241 5.52 -3.39 10.12
C SER A 241 4.82 -4.40 11.05
N SER A 242 5.55 -4.93 12.03
CA SER A 242 4.99 -5.74 13.11
C SER A 242 5.61 -5.34 14.44
N ILE A 243 4.79 -4.70 15.29
CA ILE A 243 5.24 -4.07 16.53
C ILE A 243 4.92 -5.00 17.72
N PRO A 244 5.92 -5.69 18.30
CA PRO A 244 5.74 -6.51 19.49
C PRO A 244 5.53 -5.67 20.74
N ARG A 245 4.88 -6.26 21.75
CA ARG A 245 4.65 -5.65 23.08
C ARG A 245 4.26 -4.18 22.95
N ALA A 246 3.25 -3.88 22.12
CA ALA A 246 2.97 -2.52 21.67
C ALA A 246 2.72 -1.52 22.83
N TYR A 247 2.27 -2.01 23.99
CA TYR A 247 2.12 -1.22 25.21
C TYR A 247 3.42 -0.62 25.74
N THR A 248 4.59 -1.17 25.40
CA THR A 248 5.91 -0.61 25.78
C THR A 248 6.50 0.29 24.70
N GLN A 249 5.78 0.55 23.61
CA GLN A 249 6.27 1.31 22.45
C GLN A 249 5.66 2.72 22.40
N PHE A 250 4.71 3.01 23.29
CA PHE A 250 4.09 4.31 23.48
C PHE A 250 4.23 4.71 24.95
N PRO A 251 4.27 6.02 25.27
CA PRO A 251 4.15 6.45 26.65
C PRO A 251 2.80 6.02 27.26
N ASP A 252 2.76 6.00 28.60
CA ASP A 252 1.54 5.67 29.32
C ASP A 252 0.43 6.70 29.01
N GLU A 253 -0.81 6.24 29.02
CA GLU A 253 -1.96 7.09 28.72
C GLU A 253 -2.05 8.28 29.68
N GLY A 254 -2.19 9.49 29.13
CA GLY A 254 -2.24 10.74 29.90
C GLY A 254 -0.87 11.37 30.18
N GLN A 255 0.24 10.74 29.78
CA GLN A 255 1.55 11.40 29.77
C GLN A 255 1.72 12.31 28.55
N SER A 256 2.74 13.16 28.57
CA SER A 256 3.13 13.95 27.40
C SER A 256 3.45 13.01 26.23
N GLU A 257 3.01 13.38 25.02
CA GLU A 257 3.25 12.61 23.80
C GLU A 257 2.73 11.16 23.85
N ASP A 258 1.70 10.85 24.64
CA ASP A 258 1.17 9.49 24.79
C ASP A 258 0.65 8.88 23.47
N GLN A 259 0.45 9.66 22.42
CA GLN A 259 0.07 9.18 21.10
C GLN A 259 1.24 8.95 20.15
N ARG A 260 2.48 9.19 20.59
CA ARG A 260 3.70 9.13 19.79
C ARG A 260 4.41 7.80 19.95
N LEU A 261 4.86 7.25 18.83
CA LEU A 261 5.66 6.02 18.82
C LEU A 261 7.09 6.34 19.27
N MET A 262 7.53 5.68 20.34
CA MET A 262 8.85 5.92 20.93
C MET A 262 10.00 5.48 20.00
N PRO A 263 11.20 6.08 20.14
CA PRO A 263 12.38 5.68 19.39
C PRO A 263 12.69 4.19 19.49
N SER A 264 12.65 3.49 18.36
CA SER A 264 12.97 2.07 18.26
C SER A 264 13.22 1.64 16.81
N GLY A 265 13.78 0.44 16.62
CA GLY A 265 13.84 -0.17 15.28
C GLY A 265 12.47 -0.42 14.65
N ASN A 266 11.42 -0.62 15.46
CA ASN A 266 10.04 -0.74 14.99
C ASN A 266 9.50 0.57 14.42
N ARG A 267 9.88 1.70 15.04
CA ARG A 267 9.58 3.04 14.54
C ARG A 267 10.23 3.28 13.19
N ASN A 268 11.52 2.96 13.05
CA ASN A 268 12.24 3.09 11.78
C ASN A 268 11.62 2.21 10.69
N ARG A 269 11.23 0.96 11.04
CA ARG A 269 10.52 0.08 10.10
C ARG A 269 9.18 0.67 9.62
N LEU A 270 8.45 1.34 10.51
CA LEU A 270 7.20 2.00 10.11
C LEU A 270 7.46 3.12 9.09
N VAL A 271 8.52 3.90 9.30
CA VAL A 271 8.99 4.94 8.36
C VAL A 271 9.35 4.32 7.02
N ASP A 272 10.15 3.25 6.99
CA ASP A 272 10.52 2.54 5.75
C ASP A 272 9.27 2.12 4.96
N CYS A 273 8.25 1.60 5.65
CA CYS A 273 7.01 1.15 5.01
C CYS A 273 6.23 2.31 4.39
N MET A 274 6.15 3.47 5.06
CA MET A 274 5.42 4.63 4.55
C MET A 274 6.18 5.30 3.39
N GLU A 275 7.50 5.37 3.49
CA GLU A 275 8.36 5.87 2.41
C GLU A 275 8.24 4.98 1.15
N GLU A 276 8.35 3.66 1.32
CA GLU A 276 8.18 2.68 0.23
C GLU A 276 6.77 2.78 -0.37
N PHE A 277 5.74 2.88 0.46
CA PHE A 277 4.36 3.05 0.02
C PHE A 277 4.19 4.27 -0.91
N VAL A 278 4.73 5.44 -0.54
CA VAL A 278 4.65 6.65 -1.37
C VAL A 278 5.35 6.43 -2.71
N LYS A 279 6.59 5.93 -2.68
CA LYS A 279 7.37 5.64 -3.91
C LYS A 279 6.61 4.71 -4.86
N TYR A 280 6.07 3.60 -4.35
CA TYR A 280 5.28 2.66 -5.15
C TYR A 280 3.99 3.28 -5.68
N THR A 281 3.30 4.08 -4.87
CA THR A 281 2.02 4.69 -5.29
C THR A 281 2.22 5.66 -6.44
N ILE A 282 3.26 6.50 -6.38
CA ILE A 282 3.64 7.43 -7.46
C ILE A 282 3.94 6.65 -8.76
N LEU A 283 4.69 5.56 -8.67
CA LEU A 283 5.05 4.76 -9.84
C LEU A 283 3.85 4.01 -10.45
N MET A 284 2.90 3.58 -9.61
CA MET A 284 1.82 2.69 -10.07
C MET A 284 0.56 3.44 -10.50
N ARG A 285 0.21 4.55 -9.83
CA ARG A 285 -1.06 5.26 -10.07
C ARG A 285 -1.31 5.68 -11.53
N PRO A 286 -0.30 6.14 -12.32
CA PRO A 286 -0.55 6.56 -13.71
C PRO A 286 -0.86 5.37 -14.64
N HIS A 287 -0.54 4.15 -14.21
CA HIS A 287 -0.63 2.93 -15.01
C HIS A 287 -1.75 1.98 -14.56
N ILE A 288 -2.66 2.43 -13.67
CA ILE A 288 -3.73 1.58 -13.13
C ILE A 288 -4.64 0.98 -14.21
N GLY A 289 -4.87 1.73 -15.29
CA GLY A 289 -5.62 1.28 -16.47
C GLY A 289 -4.88 0.17 -17.22
N LEU A 290 -3.58 0.34 -17.44
CA LEU A 290 -2.73 -0.66 -18.09
C LEU A 290 -2.69 -1.97 -17.29
N PHE A 291 -2.49 -1.88 -15.96
CA PHE A 291 -2.46 -3.07 -15.09
C PHE A 291 -3.82 -3.77 -14.96
N SER A 292 -4.91 -3.05 -15.21
CA SER A 292 -6.26 -3.60 -15.17
C SER A 292 -6.72 -4.20 -16.51
N ASP A 293 -6.01 -3.94 -17.61
CA ASP A 293 -6.35 -4.45 -18.94
C ASP A 293 -5.96 -5.94 -19.10
N ARG A 294 -6.88 -6.84 -18.73
CA ARG A 294 -6.64 -8.29 -18.72
C ARG A 294 -7.10 -8.97 -20.00
N PHE A 295 -6.25 -9.85 -20.50
CA PHE A 295 -6.54 -10.70 -21.65
C PHE A 295 -7.89 -11.43 -21.54
N SER A 296 -8.15 -12.09 -20.41
CA SER A 296 -9.40 -12.84 -20.20
C SER A 296 -10.66 -11.96 -20.25
N GLU A 297 -10.58 -10.72 -19.76
CA GLU A 297 -11.69 -9.77 -19.78
C GLU A 297 -11.94 -9.24 -21.21
N ARG A 298 -10.86 -9.05 -22.00
CA ARG A 298 -10.96 -8.73 -23.43
C ARG A 298 -11.60 -9.86 -24.24
N GLU A 299 -11.23 -11.11 -23.98
CA GLU A 299 -11.83 -12.28 -24.64
C GLU A 299 -13.32 -12.43 -24.30
N GLU A 300 -13.71 -12.25 -23.04
CA GLU A 300 -15.12 -12.30 -22.63
C GLU A 300 -15.96 -11.24 -23.34
N LYS A 301 -15.42 -10.01 -23.45
CA LYS A 301 -16.08 -8.92 -24.18
C LYS A 301 -16.26 -9.26 -25.66
N ARG A 302 -15.22 -9.77 -26.33
CA ARG A 302 -15.28 -10.20 -27.73
C ARG A 302 -16.35 -11.28 -27.95
N LEU A 303 -16.43 -12.27 -27.07
CA LEU A 303 -17.42 -13.34 -27.16
C LEU A 303 -18.85 -12.83 -26.95
N LYS A 304 -19.05 -11.86 -26.05
CA LYS A 304 -20.36 -11.21 -25.83
C LYS A 304 -20.79 -10.41 -27.07
N GLU A 305 -19.89 -9.62 -27.64
CA GLU A 305 -20.14 -8.85 -28.87
C GLU A 305 -20.48 -9.77 -30.05
N ALA A 306 -19.72 -10.86 -30.24
CA ALA A 306 -20.01 -11.84 -31.29
C ALA A 306 -21.39 -12.49 -31.14
N LYS A 307 -21.82 -12.79 -29.90
CA LYS A 307 -23.17 -13.32 -29.64
C LYS A 307 -24.26 -12.30 -29.93
N MET A 308 -24.07 -11.03 -29.55
CA MET A 308 -25.05 -9.98 -29.82
C MET A 308 -25.25 -9.78 -31.32
N ASN A 309 -24.16 -9.72 -32.08
CA ASN A 309 -24.20 -9.54 -33.54
C ASN A 309 -24.81 -10.73 -34.29
N ALA A 310 -24.88 -11.92 -33.67
CA ALA A 310 -25.50 -13.11 -34.26
C ALA A 310 -27.01 -13.19 -34.02
N VAL A 311 -27.57 -12.36 -33.13
CA VAL A 311 -29.00 -12.37 -32.74
C VAL A 311 -29.76 -11.18 -33.34
N SER A 312 -29.05 -10.13 -33.74
CA SER A 312 -29.55 -8.96 -34.50
C SER A 312 -29.50 -9.20 -36.01
#